data_AF-A0AAF3EMM5-F1
#
_entry.id   AF-A0AAF3EMM5-F1
#
_cell.length_a   1.000
_cell.length_b   1.000
_cell.length_c   1.000
_cell.angle_alpha   90.00
_cell.angle_beta   90.00
_cell.angle_gamma   90.00
#
_symmetry.space_group_name_H-M   'P 1'
#
loop_
_entity.id
_entity.type
_entity.pdbx_description
1 polymer ?
#
loop_
_entity_poly.entity_id
_entity_poly.type
_entity_poly.pdbx_seq_one_letter_code
_entity_poly.pdbx_strand_id
1 'polypeptide(L)'
;MRTRPSEPSTYRLWLTENRPRLTRPGISATEVSKATGAEWKNVTDRSKKQMARPTKGSSSQEVSKVSQKNGGSPPKRNLTAFFIWLAENRARLIETVKPNKVLKAAGAEWKKLENKSVWEEKAKADKERYRKELEAFKGRSTI
;
A
#
# COMPACT_ATOMS: atom_id res chain seq x y z
N MET A 1 26.33 -3.88 6.74
CA MET A 1 24.85 -3.76 6.66
C MET A 1 24.51 -2.74 5.57
N ARG A 2 23.81 -3.11 4.49
CA ARG A 2 23.44 -2.15 3.44
C ARG A 2 22.05 -1.60 3.79
N THR A 3 21.99 -0.40 4.33
CA THR A 3 20.72 0.34 4.46
C THR A 3 20.19 0.60 3.06
N ARG A 4 19.00 0.08 2.73
CA ARG A 4 18.33 0.41 1.47
C ARG A 4 18.05 1.92 1.47
N PRO A 5 18.53 2.70 0.50
CA PRO A 5 18.18 4.11 0.40
C PRO A 5 16.66 4.25 0.35
N SER A 6 16.08 5.14 1.16
CA SER A 6 14.68 5.54 1.03
C SER A 6 14.49 6.08 -0.38
N GLU A 7 13.60 5.48 -1.16
CA GLU A 7 13.43 5.87 -2.55
C GLU A 7 12.87 7.30 -2.62
N PRO A 8 13.51 8.18 -3.40
CA PRO A 8 13.05 9.55 -3.56
C PRO A 8 11.65 9.53 -4.18
N SER A 9 10.72 10.24 -3.54
CA SER A 9 9.39 10.55 -4.08
C SER A 9 9.50 10.99 -5.55
N THR A 10 8.48 10.73 -6.38
CA THR A 10 8.44 11.17 -7.79
C THR A 10 8.72 12.67 -7.94
N TYR A 11 8.33 13.48 -6.95
CA TYR A 11 8.67 14.89 -6.84
C TYR A 11 10.18 15.15 -6.69
N ARG A 12 10.89 14.35 -5.89
CA ARG A 12 12.35 14.46 -5.69
C ARG A 12 13.14 14.11 -6.95
N LEU A 13 12.69 13.11 -7.73
CA LEU A 13 13.31 12.76 -9.01
C LEU A 13 13.10 13.85 -10.06
N TRP A 14 11.90 14.42 -10.12
CA TRP A 14 11.60 15.57 -10.97
C TRP A 14 12.44 16.81 -10.60
N LEU A 15 12.60 17.05 -9.29
CA LEU A 15 13.45 18.11 -8.78
C LEU A 15 14.91 17.89 -9.18
N THR A 16 15.48 16.69 -9.09
CA THR A 16 16.90 16.49 -9.46
C THR A 16 17.20 16.86 -10.91
N GLU A 17 16.24 16.66 -11.81
CA GLU A 17 16.38 16.96 -13.24
C GLU A 17 16.06 18.44 -13.57
N ASN A 18 15.12 19.06 -12.85
CA ASN A 18 14.69 20.44 -13.12
C ASN A 18 15.29 21.50 -12.19
N ARG A 19 15.92 21.10 -11.08
CA ARG A 19 16.58 22.00 -10.14
C ARG A 19 17.70 22.84 -10.79
N PRO A 20 18.55 22.30 -11.68
CA PRO A 20 19.56 23.11 -12.37
C PRO A 20 18.96 24.25 -13.22
N ARG A 21 17.75 24.06 -13.77
CA ARG A 21 17.04 25.10 -14.53
C ARG A 21 16.45 26.19 -13.64
N LEU A 22 16.00 25.79 -12.44
CA LEU A 22 15.30 26.66 -11.50
C LEU A 22 16.25 27.40 -10.54
N THR A 23 17.49 26.93 -10.41
CA THR A 23 18.54 27.60 -9.65
C THR A 23 19.38 28.49 -10.57
N ARG A 24 19.11 29.80 -10.58
CA ARG A 24 20.00 30.80 -11.18
C ARG A 24 20.84 31.46 -10.07
N PRO A 25 22.10 31.85 -10.34
CA PRO A 25 22.91 32.58 -9.37
C PRO A 25 22.19 33.89 -9.01
N GLY A 26 21.83 34.05 -7.73
CA GLY A 26 21.11 35.22 -7.21
C GLY A 26 19.64 34.99 -6.82
N ILE A 27 19.06 33.80 -7.05
CA ILE A 27 17.68 33.49 -6.62
C ILE A 27 17.70 32.82 -5.24
N SER A 28 16.80 33.24 -4.34
CA SER A 28 16.71 32.69 -3.00
C SER A 28 16.16 31.27 -3.00
N ALA A 29 16.60 30.43 -2.05
CA ALA A 29 16.08 29.05 -1.90
C ALA A 29 14.54 29.01 -1.73
N THR A 30 13.95 30.08 -1.21
CA THR A 30 12.51 30.29 -1.03
C THR A 30 11.77 30.47 -2.36
N GLU A 31 12.35 31.22 -3.30
CA GLU A 31 11.81 31.40 -4.66
C GLU A 31 11.94 30.13 -5.49
N VAL A 32 13.07 29.42 -5.38
CA VAL A 32 13.25 28.10 -6.00
C VAL A 32 12.17 27.12 -5.49
N SER A 33 11.87 27.14 -4.19
CA SER A 33 10.84 26.28 -3.60
C SER A 33 9.43 26.63 -4.11
N LYS A 34 9.12 27.92 -4.29
CA LYS A 34 7.84 28.38 -4.88
C LYS A 34 7.73 27.99 -6.36
N ALA A 35 8.77 28.23 -7.16
CA ALA A 35 8.82 27.94 -8.59
C ALA A 35 8.70 26.43 -8.87
N THR A 36 9.48 25.63 -8.14
CA THR A 36 9.42 24.16 -8.24
C THR A 36 8.04 23.59 -7.87
N GLY A 37 7.36 24.16 -6.86
CA GLY A 37 6.01 23.77 -6.49
C GLY A 37 4.96 24.15 -7.53
N ALA A 38 5.08 25.32 -8.16
CA ALA A 38 4.19 25.78 -9.22
C ALA A 38 4.35 24.95 -10.51
N GLU A 39 5.59 24.65 -10.91
CA GLU A 39 5.84 23.81 -12.08
C GLU A 39 5.42 22.36 -11.85
N TRP A 40 5.70 21.77 -10.67
CA TRP A 40 5.23 20.42 -10.34
C TRP A 40 3.70 20.27 -10.37
N LYS A 41 2.96 21.33 -10.04
CA LYS A 41 1.50 21.36 -10.20
C LYS A 41 1.06 21.30 -11.66
N ASN A 42 1.82 21.95 -12.56
CA ASN A 42 1.57 21.96 -14.01
C ASN A 42 2.11 20.73 -14.75
N VAL A 43 3.05 19.96 -14.16
CA VAL A 43 3.44 18.65 -14.71
C VAL A 43 2.20 17.76 -14.76
N THR A 44 1.74 17.46 -15.97
CA THR A 44 0.51 16.72 -16.25
C THR A 44 0.57 15.32 -15.66
N ASP A 45 -0.59 14.76 -15.27
CA ASP A 45 -0.71 13.39 -14.73
C ASP A 45 -0.04 12.32 -15.61
N ARG A 46 0.04 12.54 -16.94
CA ARG A 46 0.70 11.64 -17.88
C ARG A 46 2.22 11.56 -17.67
N SER A 47 2.90 12.67 -17.42
CA SER A 47 4.35 12.69 -17.12
C SER A 47 4.65 12.16 -15.73
N LYS A 48 3.79 12.46 -14.74
CA LYS A 48 3.83 11.87 -13.39
C LYS A 48 3.69 10.34 -13.45
N LYS A 49 2.81 9.84 -14.32
CA LYS A 49 2.57 8.40 -14.56
C LYS A 49 3.71 7.72 -15.32
N GLN A 50 4.40 8.44 -16.22
CA GLN A 50 5.55 7.93 -16.97
C GLN A 50 6.82 7.85 -16.11
N MET A 51 6.98 8.74 -15.13
CA MET A 51 8.07 8.70 -14.12
C MET A 51 7.78 7.76 -12.94
N ALA A 52 6.52 7.39 -12.73
CA ALA A 52 6.16 6.35 -11.78
C ALA A 52 6.50 4.97 -12.37
N ARG A 53 7.65 4.40 -11.98
CA ARG A 53 7.85 2.95 -12.15
C ARG A 53 6.70 2.22 -11.44
N PRO A 54 6.18 1.10 -11.99
CA PRO A 54 5.11 0.35 -11.36
C PRO A 54 5.61 -0.23 -10.03
N THR A 55 5.41 0.49 -8.93
CA THR A 55 5.61 -0.02 -7.59
C THR A 55 4.45 -0.96 -7.29
N LYS A 56 4.69 -2.28 -7.33
CA LYS A 56 3.72 -3.26 -6.85
C LYS A 56 3.42 -2.96 -5.37
N GLY A 57 2.18 -2.52 -5.12
CA GLY A 57 1.47 -2.72 -3.87
C GLY A 57 1.84 -1.81 -2.70
N SER A 58 1.16 -0.67 -2.60
CA SER A 58 0.81 -0.10 -1.30
C SER A 58 -0.58 0.55 -1.38
N SER A 59 -1.61 -0.28 -1.58
CA SER A 59 -3.01 0.07 -1.37
C SER A 59 -3.30 0.13 0.15
N SER A 60 -2.64 1.07 0.84
CA SER A 60 -2.89 1.35 2.25
C SER A 60 -3.22 2.81 2.53
N GLN A 61 -3.05 3.71 1.55
CA GLN A 61 -3.38 5.13 1.75
C GLN A 61 -4.83 5.49 1.37
N GLU A 62 -5.55 4.64 0.65
CA GLU A 62 -6.93 4.94 0.25
C GLU A 62 -7.95 4.69 1.39
N VAL A 63 -7.67 3.71 2.25
CA VAL A 63 -8.53 3.38 3.40
C VAL A 63 -8.49 4.42 4.51
N SER A 64 -7.38 5.15 4.68
CA SER A 64 -7.25 6.16 5.74
C SER A 64 -8.03 7.45 5.45
N LYS A 65 -8.26 7.82 4.19
CA LYS A 65 -9.01 9.05 3.85
C LYS A 65 -10.53 8.87 3.90
N VAL A 66 -11.04 7.66 3.67
CA VAL A 66 -12.48 7.37 3.72
C VAL A 66 -12.98 7.23 5.18
N SER A 67 -12.14 6.70 6.08
CA SER A 67 -12.51 6.49 7.49
C SER A 67 -12.81 7.78 8.25
N GLN A 68 -12.23 8.92 7.85
CA GLN A 68 -12.39 10.18 8.58
C GLN A 68 -13.66 10.95 8.19
N LYS A 69 -14.33 10.56 7.10
CA LYS A 69 -15.50 11.28 6.56
C LYS A 69 -16.84 10.67 6.98
N ASN A 70 -16.86 9.42 7.46
CA ASN A 70 -18.07 8.60 7.51
C ASN A 70 -18.44 8.07 8.92
N GLY A 71 -17.96 8.71 9.99
CA GLY A 71 -18.38 8.39 11.37
C GLY A 71 -18.06 6.98 11.88
N GLY A 72 -17.23 6.21 11.16
CA GLY A 72 -16.87 4.86 11.53
C GLY A 72 -15.75 4.30 10.65
N SER A 73 -15.02 3.32 11.16
CA SER A 73 -14.01 2.60 10.39
C SER A 73 -14.66 1.75 9.30
N PRO A 74 -14.13 1.74 8.06
CA PRO A 74 -14.61 0.86 7.01
C PRO A 74 -14.54 -0.62 7.45
N PRO A 75 -15.37 -1.50 6.88
CA PRO A 75 -15.36 -2.91 7.22
C PRO A 75 -13.98 -3.52 6.98
N LYS A 76 -13.62 -4.50 7.82
CA LYS A 76 -12.30 -5.10 7.77
C LYS A 76 -12.15 -5.89 6.47
N ARG A 77 -11.08 -5.59 5.72
CA ARG A 77 -10.77 -6.24 4.44
C ARG A 77 -10.86 -7.76 4.52
N ASN A 78 -11.25 -8.38 3.40
CA ASN A 78 -11.27 -9.83 3.30
C ASN A 78 -9.87 -10.42 3.48
N LEU A 79 -9.81 -11.59 4.11
CA LEU A 79 -8.62 -12.40 4.27
C LEU A 79 -8.38 -13.22 3.00
N THR A 80 -7.10 -13.45 2.69
CA THR A 80 -6.71 -14.33 1.60
C THR A 80 -6.57 -15.77 2.11
N ALA A 81 -6.60 -16.75 1.22
CA ALA A 81 -6.44 -18.17 1.56
C ALA A 81 -5.22 -18.42 2.46
N PHE A 82 -4.10 -17.76 2.15
CA PHE A 82 -2.88 -17.81 2.97
C PHE A 82 -3.08 -17.31 4.39
N PHE A 83 -3.78 -16.18 4.60
CA PHE A 83 -3.99 -15.64 5.94
C PHE A 83 -4.98 -16.47 6.76
N ILE A 84 -5.95 -17.11 6.11
CA ILE A 84 -6.88 -18.04 6.76
C ILE A 84 -6.12 -19.29 7.22
N TRP A 85 -5.31 -19.90 6.34
CA TRP A 85 -4.44 -21.01 6.69
C TRP A 85 -3.45 -20.64 7.80
N LEU A 86 -2.85 -19.44 7.71
CA LEU A 86 -1.94 -18.93 8.72
C LEU A 86 -2.63 -18.77 10.07
N ALA A 87 -3.89 -18.32 10.14
CA ALA A 87 -4.61 -18.19 11.40
C ALA A 87 -4.74 -19.55 12.11
N GLU A 88 -5.01 -20.61 11.36
CA GLU A 88 -5.13 -21.99 11.86
C GLU A 88 -3.76 -22.58 12.26
N ASN A 89 -2.70 -22.25 11.52
CA ASN A 89 -1.37 -22.87 11.69
C ASN A 89 -0.40 -22.02 12.52
N ARG A 90 -0.71 -20.75 12.78
CA ARG A 90 0.20 -19.82 13.46
C ARG A 90 0.52 -20.26 14.87
N ALA A 91 -0.42 -20.85 15.61
CA ALA A 91 -0.16 -21.37 16.96
C ALA A 91 0.97 -22.40 16.93
N ARG A 92 0.84 -23.42 16.06
CA ARG A 92 1.86 -24.45 15.81
C ARG A 92 3.22 -23.86 15.37
N LEU A 93 3.17 -22.81 14.55
CA LEU A 93 4.40 -22.16 14.07
C LEU A 93 5.09 -21.31 15.13
N ILE A 94 4.37 -20.69 16.06
CA ILE A 94 4.97 -19.89 17.14
C ILE A 94 5.74 -20.78 18.12
N GLU A 95 5.29 -22.02 18.33
CA GLU A 95 5.99 -23.00 19.17
C GLU A 95 7.32 -23.44 18.56
N THR A 96 7.38 -23.52 17.23
CA THR A 96 8.55 -24.03 16.49
C THR A 96 9.52 -22.94 16.05
N VAL A 97 9.04 -21.73 15.75
CA VAL A 97 9.86 -20.59 15.31
C VAL A 97 9.53 -19.31 16.05
N LYS A 98 10.57 -18.50 16.27
CA LYS A 98 10.45 -17.17 16.89
C LYS A 98 9.31 -16.37 16.22
N PRO A 99 8.47 -15.65 16.98
CA PRO A 99 7.34 -14.88 16.43
C PRO A 99 7.68 -13.99 15.23
N ASN A 100 8.89 -13.40 15.24
CA ASN A 100 9.41 -12.54 14.16
C ASN A 100 9.76 -13.28 12.85
N LYS A 101 9.82 -14.61 12.87
CA LYS A 101 10.16 -15.47 11.73
C LYS A 101 9.01 -16.38 11.28
N VAL A 102 7.93 -16.46 12.07
CA VAL A 102 6.73 -17.25 11.76
C VAL A 102 6.20 -17.00 10.36
N LEU A 103 6.05 -15.73 9.95
CA LEU A 103 5.52 -15.39 8.63
C LEU A 103 6.40 -15.93 7.48
N LYS A 104 7.73 -15.95 7.67
CA LYS A 104 8.68 -16.46 6.67
C LYS A 104 8.60 -17.99 6.58
N ALA A 105 8.52 -18.68 7.72
CA ALA A 105 8.33 -20.13 7.75
C ALA A 105 6.98 -20.53 7.14
N ALA A 106 5.91 -19.84 7.53
CA ALA A 106 4.58 -20.02 7.00
C ALA A 106 4.52 -19.87 5.48
N GLY A 107 5.19 -18.84 4.93
CA GLY A 107 5.26 -18.65 3.48
C GLY A 107 6.01 -19.76 2.75
N ALA A 108 6.99 -20.40 3.39
CA ALA A 108 7.68 -21.54 2.81
C ALA A 108 6.80 -22.80 2.82
N GLU A 109 6.09 -23.07 3.91
CA GLU A 109 5.12 -24.16 3.99
C GLU A 109 3.96 -23.98 3.02
N TRP A 110 3.39 -22.78 2.95
CA TRP A 110 2.31 -22.46 2.01
C TRP A 110 2.71 -22.67 0.54
N LYS A 111 3.98 -22.43 0.19
CA LYS A 111 4.47 -22.71 -1.17
C LYS A 111 4.56 -24.20 -1.47
N LYS A 112 4.91 -25.02 -0.48
CA LYS A 112 5.00 -26.48 -0.59
C LYS A 112 3.64 -27.16 -0.58
N LEU A 113 2.64 -26.50 -0.01
CA LEU A 113 1.30 -27.04 0.12
C LEU A 113 0.62 -27.04 -1.25
N GLU A 114 0.24 -28.19 -1.79
CA GLU A 114 -0.38 -28.30 -3.12
C GLU A 114 -1.91 -28.10 -3.07
N ASN A 115 -2.56 -28.65 -2.04
CA ASN A 115 -4.01 -28.63 -1.91
C ASN A 115 -4.53 -27.38 -1.17
N LYS A 116 -4.54 -26.23 -1.85
CA LYS A 116 -4.99 -24.95 -1.24
C LYS A 116 -6.50 -24.70 -1.32
N SER A 117 -7.22 -25.56 -2.03
CA SER A 117 -8.63 -25.39 -2.39
C SER A 117 -9.53 -25.09 -1.18
N VAL A 118 -9.33 -25.79 -0.06
CA VAL A 118 -10.12 -25.58 1.18
C VAL A 118 -10.02 -24.14 1.69
N TRP A 119 -8.82 -23.54 1.66
CA TRP A 119 -8.65 -22.15 2.12
C TRP A 119 -9.02 -21.13 1.04
N GLU A 120 -8.96 -21.50 -0.24
CA GLU A 120 -9.46 -20.67 -1.34
C GLU A 120 -10.98 -20.53 -1.29
N GLU A 121 -11.72 -21.61 -1.01
CA GLU A 121 -13.16 -21.55 -0.79
C GLU A 121 -13.52 -20.70 0.45
N LYS A 122 -12.79 -20.87 1.56
CA LYS A 122 -12.94 -19.98 2.73
C LYS A 122 -12.64 -18.51 2.38
N ALA A 123 -11.64 -18.25 1.54
CA ALA A 123 -11.31 -16.90 1.10
C ALA A 123 -12.37 -16.30 0.16
N LYS A 124 -13.01 -17.11 -0.67
CA LYS A 124 -14.16 -16.69 -1.49
C LYS A 124 -15.35 -16.30 -0.60
N ALA A 125 -15.70 -17.14 0.37
CA ALA A 125 -16.76 -16.82 1.33
C ALA A 125 -16.47 -15.52 2.11
N ASP A 126 -15.22 -15.33 2.55
CA ASP A 126 -14.83 -14.12 3.27
C ASP A 126 -14.83 -12.86 2.37
N LYS A 127 -14.52 -13.03 1.09
CA LYS A 127 -14.64 -11.96 0.08
C LYS A 127 -16.10 -11.53 -0.11
N GLU A 128 -17.04 -12.47 -0.12
CA GLU A 128 -18.46 -12.15 -0.19
C GLU A 128 -18.97 -11.43 1.06
N ARG A 129 -18.53 -11.89 2.23
CA ARG A 129 -18.79 -11.21 3.52
C ARG A 129 -18.33 -9.75 3.47
N TYR A 130 -17.07 -9.51 3.08
CA TYR A 130 -16.53 -8.16 2.93
C TYR A 130 -17.29 -7.33 1.88
N ARG A 131 -17.72 -7.92 0.75
CA ARG A 131 -18.50 -7.21 -0.26
C ARG A 131 -19.83 -6.71 0.32
N LYS A 132 -20.58 -7.58 1.00
CA LYS A 132 -21.85 -7.23 1.65
C LYS A 132 -21.67 -6.13 2.72
N GLU A 133 -20.64 -6.27 3.56
CA GLU A 133 -20.32 -5.26 4.58
C GLU A 133 -19.93 -3.91 3.98
N LEU A 134 -19.18 -3.92 2.87
CA LEU A 134 -18.76 -2.70 2.17
C LEU A 134 -19.92 -1.99 1.50
N GLU A 135 -20.85 -2.74 0.90
CA GLU A 135 -22.11 -2.19 0.35
C GLU A 135 -22.94 -1.56 1.46
N ALA A 136 -23.13 -2.25 2.59
CA ALA A 136 -23.84 -1.70 3.74
C ALA A 136 -23.14 -0.48 4.37
N PHE A 137 -21.81 -0.44 4.36
CA PHE A 137 -21.04 0.72 4.82
C PHE A 137 -21.17 1.91 3.88
N LYS A 138 -21.14 1.70 2.56
CA LYS A 138 -21.39 2.75 1.56
C LYS A 138 -22.82 3.29 1.65
N GLY A 139 -23.81 2.41 1.84
CA GLY A 139 -25.21 2.81 2.02
C GLY A 139 -25.43 3.65 3.28
N ARG A 140 -24.83 3.26 4.42
CA ARG A 140 -24.83 4.05 5.67
C ARG A 140 -24.13 5.40 5.56
N SER A 141 -23.22 5.56 4.61
CA SER A 141 -22.44 6.79 4.40
C SER A 141 -23.15 7.82 3.50
N THR A 142 -24.29 7.48 2.88
CA THR A 142 -24.97 8.31 1.87
C THR A 142 -26.25 8.98 2.39
N ILE A 143 -26.49 8.97 3.70
CA ILE A 143 -27.58 9.67 4.39
C ILE A 143 -26.95 10.60 5.42
#